data_AF-A0A6J2UEF7-F1
#
_entry.id   AF-A0A6J2UEF7-F1
#
_cell.length_a   1.000
_cell.length_b   1.000
_cell.length_c   1.000
_cell.angle_alpha   90.00
_cell.angle_beta   90.00
_cell.angle_gamma   90.00
#
_symmetry.space_group_name_H-M   'P 1'
#
loop_
_entity.id
_entity.type
_entity.pdbx_description
1 polymer ?
#
loop_
_entity_poly.entity_id
_entity_poly.type
_entity_poly.pdbx_seq_one_letter_code
_entity_poly.pdbx_strand_id
1 'polypeptide(L)' 'MKWFSVFLVFGVLALIGSLGTLANAEPEPKGRPHTTRRPRNENDESRR' A
#
# COMPACT_ATOMS: atom_id res chain seq x y z
N MET A 1 -5.64 -33.89 21.95
CA MET A 1 -4.24 -33.56 21.56
C MET A 1 -4.07 -33.37 20.05
N LYS A 2 -4.44 -34.32 19.19
CA LYS A 2 -4.35 -34.16 17.71
C LYS A 2 -5.03 -32.90 17.14
N TRP A 3 -6.21 -32.55 17.65
CA TRP A 3 -6.94 -31.34 17.23
C TRP A 3 -6.21 -30.03 17.55
N PHE A 4 -5.49 -29.99 18.68
CA PHE A 4 -4.67 -28.83 19.04
C PHE A 4 -3.51 -28.65 18.06
N SER A 5 -2.87 -29.75 17.66
CA SER A 5 -1.81 -29.71 16.64
C SER A 5 -2.33 -29.23 15.28
N VAL A 6 -3.52 -29.66 14.88
CA VAL A 6 -4.16 -29.18 13.63
C VAL A 6 -4.42 -27.68 13.70
N PHE A 7 -5.02 -27.21 14.79
CA PHE A 7 -5.24 -25.77 15.00
C PHE A 7 -3.94 -24.97 14.99
N LEU A 8 -2.88 -25.49 15.62
CA LEU A 8 -1.58 -24.82 15.68
C LEU A 8 -0.94 -24.72 14.29
N VAL A 9 -0.99 -25.78 13.48
CA VAL A 9 -0.47 -25.77 12.10
C VAL A 9 -1.23 -24.75 11.24
N PHE A 10 -2.56 -24.75 11.30
CA PHE A 10 -3.36 -23.78 10.54
C PHE A 10 -3.19 -22.35 11.05
N GLY A 11 -3.03 -22.15 12.36
CA GLY A 11 -2.76 -20.85 12.97
C GLY A 11 -1.42 -20.28 12.52
N VAL A 12 -0.36 -21.10 12.50
CA VAL A 12 0.96 -20.68 11.99
C VAL A 12 0.90 -20.36 10.49
N LEU A 13 0.19 -21.18 9.70
CA LEU A 13 -0.01 -20.91 8.27
C LEU A 13 -0.76 -19.59 8.02
N ALA A 14 -1.80 -19.30 8.79
CA ALA A 14 -2.56 -18.05 8.67
C ALA A 14 -1.68 -16.83 9.03
N LEU A 15 -0.82 -16.96 10.03
CA LEU A 15 0.09 -15.89 10.48
C LEU A 15 1.15 -15.59 9.40
N ILE A 16 1.72 -16.63 8.79
CA ILE A 16 2.66 -16.50 7.66
C ILE A 16 1.96 -15.90 6.43
N GLY A 17 0.74 -16.35 6.11
CA GLY A 17 -0.06 -15.81 5.02
C GLY A 17 -0.34 -14.31 5.19
N SER A 18 -0.71 -13.88 6.40
CA SER A 18 -0.95 -12.47 6.72
C SER A 18 0.32 -11.61 6.58
N LEU A 19 1.49 -12.15 6.93
CA LEU A 19 2.76 -11.45 6.76
C LEU A 19 3.12 -11.33 5.27
N GLY A 20 2.91 -12.39 4.49
CA GLY A 20 3.13 -12.40 3.05
C GLY A 20 2.25 -11.39 2.30
N THR A 21 0.99 -11.23 2.71
CA THR A 21 0.09 -10.24 2.10
C THR A 21 0.51 -8.80 2.37
N LEU A 22 1.07 -8.52 3.56
CA LEU A 22 1.58 -7.20 3.90
C LEU A 22 2.93 -6.90 3.20
N ALA A 23 3.77 -7.92 3.04
CA ALA A 23 5.05 -7.79 2.36
C ALA A 23 4.91 -7.52 0.85
N ASN A 24 3.83 -8.00 0.24
CA ASN A 24 3.53 -7.80 -1.18
C ASN A 24 2.47 -6.71 -1.43
N ALA A 25 2.13 -5.93 -0.40
CA ALA A 25 1.33 -4.74 -0.60
C ALA A 25 2.18 -3.73 -1.38
N GLU A 26 1.91 -3.60 -2.68
CA GLU A 26 2.47 -2.50 -3.44
C GLU A 26 2.06 -1.18 -2.76
N PRO A 27 2.99 -0.24 -2.57
CA PRO A 27 2.68 1.02 -1.93
C PRO A 27 1.60 1.73 -2.75
N GLU A 28 0.47 2.07 -2.12
CA GLU A 28 -0.56 2.90 -2.76
C GLU A 28 0.13 4.15 -3.32
N PRO A 29 -0.14 4.53 -4.59
CA PRO A 29 0.44 5.73 -5.16
C PRO A 29 -0.07 6.91 -4.36
N LYS A 30 0.75 7.38 -3.42
CA LYS A 30 0.53 8.61 -2.65
C LYS A 30 0.75 9.81 -3.56
N GLY A 31 -0.04 9.88 -4.62
CA GLY A 31 -0.18 11.03 -5.47
C GLY A 31 -0.78 12.13 -4.63
N ARG A 32 -0.08 13.26 -4.56
CA ARG A 32 -0.63 14.51 -4.02
C ARG A 32 -2.06 14.66 -4.55
N PRO A 33 -3.05 15.08 -3.73
CA PRO A 33 -4.39 15.28 -4.22
C PRO A 33 -4.33 16.16 -5.47
N HIS A 34 -5.06 15.76 -6.52
CA HIS A 34 -5.11 16.43 -7.83
C HIS A 34 -5.41 17.95 -7.73
N THR A 35 -5.85 18.40 -6.56
CA THR A 35 -6.15 19.79 -6.20
C THR A 35 -4.92 20.63 -5.84
N THR A 36 -3.71 20.06 -5.74
CA THR A 36 -2.46 20.83 -5.51
C THR A 36 -1.70 21.17 -6.78
N ARG A 37 -2.33 21.05 -7.97
CA ARG A 37 -1.81 21.71 -9.16
C ARG A 37 -2.05 23.22 -9.02
N ARG A 38 -1.01 23.96 -8.63
CA ARG A 38 -1.04 25.44 -8.67
C ARG A 38 -1.40 25.86 -10.10
N PRO A 39 -2.36 26.77 -10.33
CA PRO A 39 -2.67 27.25 -11.67
C PRO A 39 -1.40 27.80 -12.34
N ARG A 40 -1.18 27.44 -13.62
CA ARG A 40 -0.07 27.97 -14.41
C ARG A 40 -0.37 29.45 -14.65
N ASN A 41 0.54 30.32 -14.21
CA ASN A 41 0.45 31.75 -14.51
C ASN A 41 0.77 31.94 -16.01
N GLU A 42 -0.17 32.45 -16.79
CA GLU A 42 0.01 32.72 -18.23
C GLU A 42 1.06 33.83 -18.46
N ASN A 43 1.38 34.64 -17.45
CA ASN A 43 2.37 35.71 -17.55
C ASN A 43 3.84 35.23 -17.56
N ASP A 44 4.11 33.95 -17.31
CA ASP A 44 5.49 33.41 -17.36
C ASP A 44 5.95 33.08 -18.80
N GLU A 45 5.03 32.97 -19.76
CA GLU A 45 5.35 32.66 -21.16
C GLU A 45 5.95 33.89 -21.89
N SER A 46 5.61 35.10 -21.47
CA SER A 46 5.99 36.36 -22.13
C SER A 46 7.36 36.91 -21.73
N ARG A 47 8.20 36.16 -21.01
CA ARG A 47 9.49 36.62 -20.49
C ARG A 47 10.70 35.78 -20.94
N ARG A 48 10.62 35.12 -22.10
CA ARG A 48 11.77 34.47 -22.76
C ARG A 48 12.16 35.21 -24.03
#